data_AF-A0A0G0RK44-F1
#
_entry.id   AF-A0A0G0RK44-F1
#
_cell.length_a   1.000
_cell.length_b   1.000
_cell.length_c   1.000
_cell.angle_alpha   90.00
_cell.angle_beta   90.00
_cell.angle_gamma   90.00
#
_symmetry.space_group_name_H-M   'P 1'
#
loop_
_entity.id
_entity.type
_entity.pdbx_description
1 polymer ?
#
loop_
_entity_poly.entity_id
_entity_poly.type
_entity_poly.pdbx_seq_one_letter_code
_entity_poly.pdbx_strand_id
1 'polypeptide(L)'
;MVKTVTTYGLPTKVVYCKKCVISNQRPNSTVEFKSTGKIKKTTIGFGKDGVCDACRFAEYKVTKIDWEKREKELIALCNKYRRMDLIIFCSPRMVLSIDY
;
A
#
# COMPACT_ATOMS: atom_id res chain seq x y z
N MET A 1 -25.48 -22.71 22.23
CA MET A 1 -24.27 -21.93 21.88
C MET A 1 -24.02 -22.08 20.39
N VAL A 2 -24.18 -21.01 19.61
CA VAL A 2 -23.97 -21.05 18.15
C VAL A 2 -22.46 -21.11 17.89
N LYS A 3 -21.97 -22.24 17.39
CA LYS A 3 -20.57 -22.42 17.01
C LYS A 3 -20.36 -21.68 15.70
N THR A 4 -19.78 -20.48 15.75
CA THR A 4 -19.43 -19.72 14.54
C THR A 4 -18.30 -20.44 13.82
N VAL A 5 -18.61 -21.11 12.71
CA VAL A 5 -17.65 -21.86 11.90
C VAL A 5 -16.90 -20.87 11.00
N THR A 6 -15.59 -20.71 11.23
CA THR A 6 -14.72 -19.91 10.37
C THR A 6 -14.10 -20.77 9.28
N THR A 7 -14.22 -20.35 8.03
CA THR A 7 -13.55 -20.97 6.89
C THR A 7 -12.11 -20.44 6.76
N TYR A 8 -11.25 -21.21 6.09
CA TYR A 8 -9.89 -20.80 5.69
C TYR A 8 -8.89 -20.48 6.83
N GLY A 9 -9.24 -20.79 8.10
CA GLY A 9 -8.38 -20.54 9.26
C GLY A 9 -8.44 -19.10 9.78
N LEU A 10 -9.52 -18.38 9.48
CA LEU A 10 -9.76 -17.01 9.96
C LEU A 10 -10.13 -16.99 11.46
N PRO A 11 -9.87 -15.88 12.16
CA PRO A 11 -10.28 -15.71 13.55
C PRO A 11 -11.81 -15.66 13.69
N THR A 12 -12.36 -16.33 14.71
CA THR A 12 -13.80 -16.36 15.03
C THR A 12 -14.30 -15.03 15.58
N LYS A 13 -13.45 -14.32 16.33
CA LYS A 13 -13.75 -12.99 16.86
C LYS A 13 -13.35 -11.93 15.83
N VAL A 14 -14.34 -11.23 15.29
CA VAL A 14 -14.15 -10.09 14.38
C VAL A 14 -13.93 -8.82 15.20
N VAL A 15 -12.87 -8.08 14.87
CA VAL A 15 -12.54 -6.79 15.46
C VAL A 15 -12.30 -5.79 14.34
N TYR A 16 -12.71 -4.54 14.55
CA TYR A 16 -12.59 -3.46 13.57
C TYR A 16 -11.57 -2.42 14.01
N CYS A 17 -10.84 -1.87 13.04
CA CYS A 17 -9.89 -0.79 13.27
C CYS A 17 -10.64 0.49 13.65
N LYS A 18 -10.19 1.18 14.71
CA LYS A 18 -10.78 2.44 15.16
C LYS A 18 -10.65 3.59 14.14
N LYS A 19 -9.66 3.54 13.25
CA LYS A 19 -9.37 4.60 12.26
C LYS A 19 -10.04 4.34 10.91
N CYS A 20 -9.94 3.12 10.38
CA CYS A 20 -10.39 2.80 9.02
C CYS A 20 -11.57 1.82 8.95
N VAL A 21 -12.06 1.32 10.08
CA VAL A 21 -13.23 0.41 10.15
C VAL A 21 -13.02 -0.91 9.39
N ILE A 22 -11.78 -1.25 9.02
CA ILE A 22 -11.43 -2.52 8.39
C ILE A 22 -11.36 -3.62 9.44
N SER A 23 -11.84 -4.83 9.09
CA SER A 23 -11.81 -5.99 9.98
C SER A 23 -10.43 -6.66 10.07
N ASN A 24 -10.19 -7.34 11.18
CA ASN A 24 -9.06 -8.25 11.39
C ASN A 24 -9.06 -9.51 10.51
N GLN A 25 -10.10 -9.73 9.71
CA GLN A 25 -10.16 -10.84 8.76
C GLN A 25 -9.58 -10.45 7.38
N ARG A 26 -9.18 -9.19 7.18
CA ARG A 26 -8.52 -8.75 5.94
C ARG A 26 -7.23 -9.53 5.71
N PRO A 27 -7.09 -10.28 4.59
CA PRO A 27 -5.85 -10.94 4.23
C PRO A 27 -4.75 -9.92 3.95
N ASN A 28 -3.53 -10.22 4.39
CA ASN A 28 -2.37 -9.40 4.12
C ASN A 28 -1.76 -9.74 2.75
N SER A 29 -1.17 -8.74 2.11
CA SER A 29 -0.41 -8.92 0.87
C SER A 29 0.89 -9.66 1.17
N THR A 30 1.25 -10.60 0.31
CA THR A 30 2.56 -11.28 0.33
C THR A 30 3.32 -10.89 -0.93
N VAL A 31 4.65 -11.04 -0.93
CA VAL A 31 5.46 -10.88 -2.15
C VAL A 31 4.86 -11.74 -3.27
N GLU A 32 4.59 -11.14 -4.43
CA GLU A 32 3.82 -11.78 -5.51
C GLU A 32 4.45 -13.08 -6.00
N PHE A 33 5.78 -13.12 -6.14
CA PHE A 33 6.51 -14.35 -6.51
C PHE A 33 6.39 -15.49 -5.48
N LYS A 34 6.01 -15.17 -4.24
CA LYS A 34 5.75 -16.14 -3.17
C LYS A 34 4.24 -16.38 -2.98
N SER A 35 3.39 -15.81 -3.82
CA SER A 35 1.94 -15.96 -3.77
C SER A 35 1.53 -17.19 -4.58
N THR A 36 1.43 -18.35 -3.94
CA THR A 36 0.87 -19.57 -4.55
C THR A 36 -0.55 -19.80 -4.05
N GLY A 37 -1.45 -20.31 -4.89
CA GLY A 37 -2.87 -20.53 -4.54
C GLY A 37 -3.12 -21.46 -3.34
N LYS A 38 -2.11 -22.23 -2.92
CA LYS A 38 -2.17 -23.10 -1.73
C LYS A 38 -1.76 -22.39 -0.43
N ILE A 39 -1.21 -21.18 -0.49
CA ILE A 39 -0.68 -20.48 0.68
C ILE A 39 -1.81 -19.75 1.39
N LYS A 40 -2.04 -20.11 2.66
CA LYS A 40 -2.94 -19.37 3.54
C LYS A 40 -2.33 -17.99 3.85
N LYS A 41 -3.05 -16.95 3.48
CA LYS A 41 -2.64 -15.57 3.76
C LYS A 41 -2.81 -15.28 5.25
N THR A 42 -1.80 -14.67 5.86
CA THR A 42 -1.93 -14.12 7.20
C THR A 42 -2.90 -12.95 7.18
N THR A 43 -3.65 -12.73 8.25
CA THR A 43 -4.55 -11.58 8.35
C THR A 43 -3.81 -10.35 8.86
N ILE A 44 -4.41 -9.17 8.69
CA ILE A 44 -3.87 -7.92 9.20
C ILE A 44 -3.72 -7.94 10.73
N GLY A 45 -2.58 -7.44 11.23
CA GLY A 45 -2.33 -7.31 12.65
C GLY A 45 -2.96 -6.05 13.25
N PHE A 46 -3.23 -6.14 14.55
CA PHE A 46 -3.84 -5.08 15.35
C PHE A 46 -2.96 -4.77 16.56
N GLY A 47 -2.70 -3.48 16.79
CA GLY A 47 -2.03 -3.00 17.99
C GLY A 47 -2.95 -3.00 19.22
N LYS A 48 -2.36 -2.82 20.41
CA LYS A 48 -3.08 -2.72 21.70
C LYS A 48 -4.08 -1.55 21.76
N ASP A 49 -3.85 -0.54 20.94
CA ASP A 49 -4.70 0.65 20.77
C ASP A 49 -5.96 0.38 19.92
N GLY A 50 -6.03 -0.75 19.23
CA GLY A 50 -7.11 -1.08 18.29
C GLY A 50 -6.92 -0.46 16.90
N VAL A 51 -5.69 -0.03 16.56
CA VAL A 51 -5.32 0.46 15.23
C VAL A 51 -4.62 -0.66 14.46
N CYS A 52 -5.00 -0.85 13.19
CA CYS A 52 -4.41 -1.88 12.34
C CYS A 52 -3.03 -1.47 11.79
N ASP A 53 -2.20 -2.46 11.44
CA ASP A 53 -0.85 -2.22 10.92
C ASP A 53 -0.83 -1.35 9.66
N ALA A 54 -1.84 -1.48 8.80
CA ALA A 54 -1.95 -0.69 7.57
C ALA A 54 -2.11 0.82 7.85
N CYS A 55 -2.90 1.19 8.87
CA CYS A 55 -3.04 2.58 9.30
C CYS A 55 -1.74 3.11 9.90
N ARG A 56 -1.05 2.31 10.72
CA ARG A 56 0.26 2.67 11.27
C ARG A 56 1.29 2.90 10.16
N PHE A 57 1.31 2.05 9.14
CA PHE A 57 2.19 2.23 7.99
C PHE A 57 1.81 3.45 7.15
N ALA A 58 0.51 3.76 7.02
CA ALA A 58 0.06 4.99 6.37
C ALA A 58 0.57 6.24 7.12
N GLU A 59 0.46 6.26 8.44
CA GLU A 59 0.99 7.35 9.28
C GLU A 59 2.51 7.47 9.18
N TYR A 60 3.23 6.34 9.16
CA TYR A 60 4.67 6.33 8.92
C TYR A 60 5.01 6.97 7.57
N LYS A 61 4.28 6.63 6.50
CA LYS A 61 4.48 7.20 5.17
C LYS A 61 4.25 8.71 5.11
N VAL A 62 3.36 9.25 5.93
CA VAL A 62 3.10 10.70 5.98
C VAL A 62 4.14 11.42 6.83
N THR A 63 4.59 10.82 7.92
CA THR A 63 5.43 11.50 8.93
C THR A 63 6.94 11.33 8.72
N LYS A 64 7.37 10.25 8.06
CA LYS A 64 8.79 9.90 7.93
C LYS A 64 9.33 9.98 6.51
N ILE A 65 8.46 10.09 5.51
CA ILE A 65 8.87 10.15 4.11
C ILE A 65 8.74 11.59 3.63
N ASP A 66 9.87 12.17 3.23
CA ASP A 66 9.91 13.40 2.46
C ASP A 66 9.57 13.07 0.99
N TRP A 67 8.32 13.38 0.61
CA TRP A 67 7.81 13.10 -0.73
C TRP A 67 8.42 14.03 -1.79
N GLU A 68 8.70 15.28 -1.44
CA GLU A 68 9.33 16.24 -2.36
C GLU A 68 10.77 15.83 -2.69
N LYS A 69 11.54 15.41 -1.69
CA LYS A 69 12.88 14.89 -1.91
C LYS A 69 12.86 13.65 -2.80
N ARG A 70 11.95 12.70 -2.53
CA ARG A 70 11.80 11.49 -3.36
C ARG A 70 11.42 11.80 -4.79
N GLU A 71 10.56 12.79 -5.01
CA GLU A 71 10.19 13.24 -6.34
C GLU A 71 11.40 13.82 -7.08
N LYS A 72 12.18 14.69 -6.42
CA LYS A 72 13.41 15.25 -7.01
C LYS A 72 14.42 14.16 -7.37
N GLU A 73 14.62 13.17 -6.50
CA GLU A 73 15.48 12.00 -6.77
C GLU A 73 14.99 11.19 -7.97
N LEU A 74 13.67 10.97 -8.07
CA LEU A 74 13.06 10.26 -9.20
C LEU A 74 13.26 11.02 -10.51
N ILE A 75 13.02 12.33 -10.53
CA ILE A 75 13.23 13.18 -11.71
C ILE A 75 14.69 13.15 -12.15
N ALA A 76 15.63 13.28 -11.21
CA ALA A 76 17.07 13.21 -11.50
C ALA A 76 17.47 11.84 -12.09
N LEU A 77 16.94 10.75 -11.53
CA LEU A 77 17.15 9.40 -12.05
C LEU A 77 16.57 9.25 -13.46
N CYS A 78 15.34 9.69 -13.68
CA CYS A 78 14.70 9.67 -14.99
C CYS A 78 15.50 10.48 -16.00
N ASN A 79 15.91 11.71 -15.68
CA ASN A 79 16.71 12.54 -16.58
C ASN A 79 18.08 11.92 -16.90
N LYS A 80 18.69 11.19 -15.96
CA LYS A 80 19.96 10.46 -16.20
C LYS A 80 19.82 9.34 -17.23
N TYR A 81 18.68 8.64 -17.24
CA TYR A 81 18.48 7.44 -18.07
C TYR A 81 17.48 7.65 -19.23
N ARG A 82 16.86 8.83 -19.33
CA ARG A 82 15.96 9.20 -20.43
C ARG A 82 16.81 9.39 -21.69
N ARG A 83 16.81 8.39 -22.56
CA ARG A 83 17.31 8.51 -23.93
C ARG A 83 16.35 9.37 -24.74
N MET A 84 16.88 10.30 -25.53
CA MET A 84 16.09 11.24 -26.33
C MET A 84 15.60 10.60 -27.65
N ASP A 85 16.01 9.36 -27.90
CA ASP A 85 16.06 8.76 -29.23
C ASP A 85 14.87 7.82 -29.52
N LEU A 86 14.07 7.49 -28.50
CA LEU A 86 12.89 6.64 -28.66
C LEU A 86 11.72 7.23 -27.87
N ILE A 87 10.75 7.73 -28.64
CA ILE A 87 9.44 8.21 -28.20
C ILE A 87 8.70 7.02 -27.56
N ILE A 88 8.91 6.81 -26.26
CA ILE A 88 8.02 6.01 -25.44
C ILE A 88 7.76 6.83 -24.18
N PHE A 89 6.66 7.59 -24.27
CA PHE A 89 5.90 8.19 -23.17
C PHE A 89 6.69 8.64 -21.95
N CYS A 90 7.23 9.86 -22.03
CA CYS A 90 7.02 10.90 -21.00
C CYS A 90 7.80 12.13 -21.48
N SER A 91 7.15 13.01 -22.24
CA SER A 91 7.68 14.35 -22.51
C SER A 91 7.29 15.28 -21.36
N PRO A 92 8.22 16.05 -20.77
CA PRO A 92 7.88 17.12 -19.83
C PRO A 92 7.34 18.37 -20.54
N ARG A 93 7.12 18.33 -21.86
CA ARG A 93 6.72 19.50 -22.66
C ARG A 93 5.22 19.59 -22.86
N MET A 94 4.50 19.86 -21.76
CA MET A 94 3.24 20.60 -21.80
C MET A 94 3.04 21.36 -20.48
N VAL A 95 4.07 22.11 -20.09
CA VAL A 95 3.95 23.20 -19.11
C VAL A 95 4.16 24.52 -19.85
N LEU A 96 3.33 24.77 -20.87
CA LEU A 96 3.15 26.06 -21.51
C LEU A 96 1.70 26.07 -22.04
N SER A 97 0.94 27.08 -21.61
CA SER A 97 -0.43 27.43 -22.03
C SER A 97 -1.57 26.45 -21.69
N ILE A 98 -1.99 26.43 -20.43
CA ILE A 98 -3.42 26.56 -20.10
C ILE A 98 -3.48 27.62 -19.01
N ASP A 99 -3.65 28.87 -19.43
CA ASP A 99 -4.21 29.91 -18.58
C ASP A 99 -5.65 29.49 -18.23
N TYR A 100 -5.96 29.44 -16.93
CA TYR A 100 -7.31 29.51 -16.40
C TYR A 100 -7.31 30.49 -15.23
#